data_AF-I3CG14-F1
#
_entry.id   AF-I3CG14-F1
#
_cell.length_a   1.000
_cell.length_b   1.000
_cell.length_c   1.000
_cell.angle_alpha   90.00
_cell.angle_beta   90.00
_cell.angle_gamma   90.00
#
_symmetry.space_group_name_H-M   'P 1'
#
loop_
_entity.id
_entity.type
_entity.pdbx_description
1 polymer ?
#
loop_
_entity_poly.entity_id
_entity_poly.type
_entity_poly.pdbx_seq_one_letter_code
_entity_poly.pdbx_strand_id
1 'polypeptide(L)'
;MSSSINPTEFSAGKPISLLRYLALLTYESLLIFAVLFIAGLLALPWTQGKPSIFYTLYLVGVIFIYFAWHWHKGHTLAMQAWHVKICTLDGQPVSWEWALIRFGVAFLSIACGGLGVFWMLWDKQKRTWQDIASRTQLVHFPKN
;
A
#
# COMPACT_ATOMS: atom_id res chain seq x y z
N MET A 1 -22.93 -0.49 8.92
CA MET A 1 -22.78 -1.92 8.58
C MET A 1 -21.38 -2.15 8.04
N SER A 2 -20.39 -2.25 8.94
CA SER A 2 -19.06 -2.75 8.58
C SER A 2 -19.18 -4.26 8.42
N SER A 3 -19.02 -4.77 7.20
CA SER A 3 -18.84 -6.19 6.95
C SER A 3 -17.62 -6.66 7.76
N SER A 4 -17.88 -7.22 8.93
CA SER A 4 -16.89 -7.92 9.74
C SER A 4 -16.56 -9.20 9.00
N ILE A 5 -15.50 -9.15 8.21
CA ILE A 5 -14.99 -10.30 7.48
C ILE A 5 -14.66 -11.37 8.54
N ASN A 6 -15.23 -12.56 8.38
CA ASN A 6 -15.01 -13.65 9.32
C ASN A 6 -13.52 -14.06 9.30
N PRO A 7 -12.84 -14.21 10.46
CA PRO A 7 -11.43 -14.61 10.54
C PRO A 7 -11.12 -15.94 9.81
N THR A 8 -12.12 -16.79 9.63
CA THR A 8 -12.00 -18.10 8.96
C THR A 8 -11.98 -18.02 7.43
N GLU A 9 -12.65 -17.04 6.81
CA GLU A 9 -12.53 -16.79 5.36
C GLU A 9 -11.16 -16.20 4.99
N PHE A 10 -10.55 -15.48 5.93
CA PHE A 10 -9.27 -14.80 5.79
C PHE A 10 -8.06 -15.74 5.74
N SER A 11 -8.12 -16.87 6.45
CA SER A 11 -7.07 -17.90 6.42
C SER A 11 -7.22 -18.84 5.21
N ALA A 12 -8.42 -18.93 4.64
CA ALA A 12 -8.73 -19.77 3.48
C ALA A 12 -8.46 -19.09 2.11
N GLY A 13 -8.21 -17.78 2.10
CA GLY A 13 -7.92 -17.02 0.88
C GLY A 13 -6.60 -17.44 0.23
N LYS A 14 -6.64 -17.76 -1.07
CA LYS A 14 -5.44 -18.12 -1.83
C LYS A 14 -4.42 -16.97 -1.78
N PRO A 15 -3.16 -17.20 -1.37
CA PRO A 15 -2.16 -16.15 -1.31
C PRO A 15 -1.91 -15.59 -2.71
N ILE A 16 -1.82 -14.25 -2.81
CA ILE A 16 -1.63 -13.54 -4.06
C ILE A 16 -0.32 -14.02 -4.73
N SER A 17 -0.38 -14.34 -6.02
CA SER A 17 0.83 -14.71 -6.76
C SER A 17 1.73 -13.50 -6.98
N LEU A 18 3.04 -13.72 -7.04
CA LEU A 18 4.01 -12.64 -7.26
C LEU A 18 3.65 -11.80 -8.49
N LEU A 19 3.24 -12.43 -9.61
CA LEU A 19 2.85 -11.70 -10.82
C LEU A 19 1.66 -10.75 -10.59
N ARG A 20 0.65 -11.20 -9.84
CA ARG A 20 -0.50 -10.34 -9.48
C ARG A 20 -0.09 -9.25 -8.51
N TYR A 21 0.82 -9.54 -7.58
CA TYR A 21 1.38 -8.56 -6.67
C TYR A 21 2.18 -7.49 -7.42
N LEU A 22 3.01 -7.88 -8.38
CA LEU A 22 3.74 -6.96 -9.26
C LEU A 22 2.78 -6.12 -10.11
N ALA A 23 1.74 -6.74 -10.68
CA ALA A 23 0.72 -5.99 -11.43
C ALA A 23 -0.02 -4.96 -10.55
N LEU A 24 -0.33 -5.32 -9.29
CA LEU A 24 -0.87 -4.39 -8.30
C LEU A 24 0.09 -3.24 -8.01
N LEU A 25 1.36 -3.54 -7.77
CA LEU A 25 2.38 -2.51 -7.54
C LEU A 25 2.57 -1.60 -8.76
N THR A 26 2.58 -2.16 -9.97
CA THR A 26 2.65 -1.37 -11.21
C THR A 26 1.45 -0.45 -11.33
N TYR A 27 0.24 -0.97 -11.11
CA TYR A 27 -0.98 -0.16 -11.14
C TYR A 27 -0.90 0.96 -10.09
N GLU A 28 -0.55 0.62 -8.85
CA GLU A 28 -0.44 1.58 -7.75
C GLU A 28 0.63 2.65 -8.05
N SER A 29 1.75 2.28 -8.68
CA SER A 29 2.81 3.21 -9.07
C SER A 29 2.32 4.23 -10.10
N LEU A 30 1.45 3.83 -11.03
CA LEU A 30 0.82 4.75 -12.01
C LEU A 30 -0.12 5.74 -11.31
N LEU A 31 -0.91 5.27 -10.34
CA LEU A 31 -1.78 6.13 -9.56
C LEU A 31 -0.99 7.15 -8.74
N ILE A 32 0.05 6.71 -8.03
CA ILE A 32 0.92 7.59 -7.25
C ILE A 32 1.64 8.57 -8.16
N PHE A 33 2.11 8.12 -9.33
CA PHE A 33 2.71 9.02 -10.31
C PHE A 33 1.72 10.11 -10.75
N ALA A 34 0.47 9.75 -11.06
CA ALA A 34 -0.55 10.74 -11.41
C ALA A 34 -0.84 11.72 -10.26
N VAL A 35 -0.95 11.22 -9.01
CA VAL A 35 -1.15 12.06 -7.82
C VAL A 35 0.03 13.01 -7.60
N LEU A 36 1.26 12.50 -7.69
CA LEU A 36 2.49 13.30 -7.55
C LEU A 36 2.66 14.31 -8.68
N PHE A 37 2.27 13.95 -9.90
CA PHE A 37 2.30 14.85 -11.04
C PHE A 37 1.36 16.03 -10.81
N ILE A 38 0.10 15.77 -10.39
CA ILE A 38 -0.87 16.83 -10.06
C ILE A 38 -0.37 17.66 -8.87
N ALA A 39 0.10 17.03 -7.80
CA ALA A 39 0.66 17.73 -6.64
C ALA A 39 1.86 18.61 -7.02
N GLY A 40 2.73 18.11 -7.89
CA GLY A 40 3.87 18.83 -8.44
C GLY A 40 3.43 20.08 -9.21
N LEU A 41 2.44 19.94 -10.11
CA LEU A 41 1.86 21.06 -10.85
C LEU A 41 1.27 22.13 -9.93
N LEU A 42 0.56 21.72 -8.88
CA LEU A 42 -0.02 22.64 -7.89
C LEU A 42 1.04 23.38 -7.07
N ALA A 43 2.22 22.76 -6.87
CA ALA A 43 3.32 23.36 -6.15
C ALA A 43 4.16 24.34 -7.00
N LEU A 44 4.06 24.28 -8.34
CA LEU A 44 4.87 25.11 -9.25
C LEU A 44 4.82 26.62 -8.96
N PRO A 45 3.66 27.25 -8.66
CA PRO A 45 3.59 28.69 -8.40
C PRO A 45 4.46 29.11 -7.20
N TRP A 46 4.65 28.21 -6.23
CA TRP A 46 5.44 28.48 -5.03
C TRP A 46 6.90 28.06 -5.17
N THR A 47 7.16 26.92 -5.80
CA THR A 47 8.52 26.36 -5.88
C THR A 47 9.33 26.92 -7.05
N GLN A 48 8.68 27.47 -8.08
CA GLN A 48 9.31 27.93 -9.31
C GLN A 48 10.23 26.85 -9.94
N GLY A 49 9.93 25.57 -9.71
CA GLY A 49 10.74 24.44 -10.18
C GLY A 49 12.05 24.22 -9.42
N LYS A 50 12.31 24.93 -8.31
CA LYS A 50 13.51 24.73 -7.50
C LYS A 50 13.31 23.59 -6.49
N PRO A 51 14.24 22.62 -6.40
CA PRO A 51 14.19 21.60 -5.36
C PRO A 51 14.40 22.27 -3.99
N SER A 52 13.52 21.97 -3.04
CA SER A 52 13.57 22.50 -1.68
C SER A 52 13.14 21.42 -0.69
N ILE A 53 13.67 21.46 0.52
CA ILE A 53 13.27 20.52 1.58
C ILE A 53 11.76 20.59 1.85
N PHE A 54 11.16 21.78 1.75
CA PHE A 54 9.71 21.96 1.90
C PHE A 54 8.93 21.28 0.77
N TYR A 55 9.45 21.28 -0.45
CA TYR A 55 8.85 20.58 -1.58
C TYR A 55 8.92 19.06 -1.40
N THR A 56 10.06 18.54 -0.94
CA THR A 56 10.21 17.10 -0.63
C THR A 56 9.25 16.68 0.48
N LEU A 57 9.18 17.44 1.58
CA LEU A 57 8.26 17.15 2.69
C LEU A 57 6.79 17.22 2.24
N TYR A 58 6.45 18.17 1.37
CA TYR A 58 5.13 18.26 0.76
C TYR A 58 4.79 16.99 -0.03
N LEU A 59 5.66 16.55 -0.94
CA LEU A 59 5.41 15.34 -1.74
C LEU A 59 5.30 14.08 -0.87
N VAL A 60 6.20 13.93 0.11
CA VAL A 60 6.14 12.80 1.06
C VAL A 60 4.83 12.83 1.85
N GLY A 61 4.39 14.02 2.30
CA GLY A 61 3.11 14.20 2.98
C GLY A 61 1.92 13.83 2.11
N VAL A 62 1.92 14.23 0.84
CA VAL A 62 0.86 13.87 -0.14
C VAL A 62 0.78 12.35 -0.32
N ILE A 63 1.91 11.67 -0.51
CA ILE A 63 1.94 10.21 -0.63
C ILE A 63 1.43 9.54 0.65
N PHE A 64 1.87 10.02 1.81
CA PHE A 64 1.46 9.47 3.10
C PHE A 64 -0.05 9.60 3.30
N ILE A 65 -0.62 10.78 3.05
CA ILE A 65 -2.07 11.02 3.16
C ILE A 65 -2.84 10.13 2.18
N TYR A 66 -2.38 10.03 0.94
CA TYR A 66 -2.99 9.17 -0.08
C TYR A 66 -3.06 7.72 0.41
N PHE A 67 -1.94 7.13 0.86
CA PHE A 67 -1.91 5.75 1.31
C PHE A 67 -2.68 5.54 2.61
N ALA A 68 -2.49 6.41 3.60
CA ALA A 68 -3.12 6.25 4.91
C ALA A 68 -4.65 6.32 4.79
N TRP A 69 -5.19 7.22 3.96
CA TRP A 69 -6.62 7.31 3.67
C TRP A 69 -7.17 6.03 3.02
N HIS A 70 -6.48 5.50 2.01
CA HIS A 70 -6.93 4.29 1.31
C HIS A 70 -6.78 3.02 2.17
N TRP A 71 -5.70 2.90 2.95
CA TRP A 71 -5.52 1.78 3.86
C TRP A 71 -6.50 1.80 5.02
N HIS A 72 -6.90 2.99 5.49
CA HIS A 72 -7.98 3.10 6.48
C HIS A 72 -9.32 2.58 5.92
N LYS A 73 -9.59 2.77 4.62
CA LYS A 73 -10.74 2.17 3.92
C LYS A 73 -10.56 0.67 3.61
N GLY A 74 -9.36 0.14 3.79
CA GLY A 74 -9.01 -1.26 3.54
C GLY A 74 -8.76 -1.62 2.08
N HIS A 75 -8.75 -0.65 1.15
CA HIS A 75 -8.43 -0.90 -0.25
C HIS A 75 -7.89 0.36 -0.92
N THR A 76 -6.84 0.21 -1.72
CA THR A 76 -6.46 1.21 -2.72
C THR A 76 -7.25 0.98 -4.00
N LEU A 77 -7.28 1.97 -4.90
CA LEU A 77 -7.91 1.81 -6.20
C LEU A 77 -7.32 0.63 -7.00
N ALA A 78 -6.00 0.42 -6.93
CA ALA A 78 -5.37 -0.74 -7.56
C ALA A 78 -5.86 -2.06 -6.94
N MET A 79 -5.96 -2.12 -5.61
CA MET A 79 -6.45 -3.30 -4.90
C MET A 79 -7.91 -3.60 -5.25
N GLN A 80 -8.75 -2.56 -5.30
CA GLN A 80 -10.16 -2.68 -5.66
C GLN A 80 -10.34 -3.24 -7.08
N ALA A 81 -9.53 -2.81 -8.05
CA ALA A 81 -9.58 -3.32 -9.43
C ALA A 81 -9.31 -4.84 -9.52
N TRP A 82 -8.53 -5.39 -8.59
CA TRP A 82 -8.17 -6.81 -8.54
C TRP A 82 -8.91 -7.60 -7.46
N HIS A 83 -9.95 -7.02 -6.85
CA HIS A 83 -10.71 -7.62 -5.74
C HIS A 83 -9.80 -8.07 -4.58
N VAL A 84 -8.87 -7.20 -4.23
CA VAL A 84 -7.95 -7.36 -3.09
C VAL A 84 -8.31 -6.36 -2.02
N LYS A 85 -8.24 -6.78 -0.76
CA LYS A 85 -8.43 -5.95 0.42
C LYS A 85 -7.25 -6.14 1.37
N ILE A 86 -6.88 -5.07 2.06
CA ILE A 86 -5.91 -5.12 3.16
C ILE A 86 -6.66 -5.10 4.50
N CYS A 87 -6.29 -6.02 5.39
CA CYS A 87 -6.78 -6.08 6.77
C CYS A 87 -5.62 -6.44 7.71
N THR A 88 -5.76 -6.13 8.99
CA THR A 88 -4.85 -6.66 10.03
C THR A 88 -5.03 -8.17 10.17
N LEU A 89 -4.07 -8.86 10.80
CA LEU A 89 -4.17 -10.29 11.08
C LEU A 89 -5.43 -10.67 11.88
N ASP A 90 -5.96 -9.74 12.66
CA ASP A 90 -7.21 -9.90 13.43
C ASP A 90 -8.48 -9.60 12.60
N GLY A 91 -8.34 -9.40 11.29
CA GLY A 91 -9.45 -9.10 10.37
C GLY A 91 -9.99 -7.67 10.48
N GLN A 92 -9.33 -6.81 11.26
CA GLN A 92 -9.74 -5.42 11.48
C GLN A 92 -9.23 -4.48 10.38
N PRO A 93 -9.87 -3.32 10.17
CA PRO A 93 -9.32 -2.27 9.32
C PRO A 93 -7.96 -1.81 9.83
N VAL A 94 -7.09 -1.40 8.91
CA VAL A 94 -5.75 -0.92 9.24
C VAL A 94 -5.86 0.45 9.93
N SER A 95 -5.33 0.56 11.15
CA SER A 95 -5.25 1.83 11.88
C SER A 95 -4.14 2.73 11.31
N TRP A 96 -4.19 4.02 11.64
CA TRP A 96 -3.18 5.00 11.21
C TRP A 96 -1.76 4.64 11.65
N GLU A 97 -1.62 4.02 12.82
CA GLU A 97 -0.33 3.58 13.37
C GLU A 97 0.29 2.47 12.51
N TRP A 98 -0.51 1.45 12.17
CA TRP A 98 -0.07 0.36 11.30
C TRP A 98 0.20 0.82 9.87
N ALA A 99 -0.58 1.80 9.38
CA ALA A 99 -0.33 2.46 8.10
C ALA A 99 1.03 3.17 8.08
N LEU A 100 1.41 3.88 9.15
CA LEU A 100 2.71 4.55 9.25
C LEU A 100 3.87 3.56 9.24
N ILE A 101 3.77 2.47 10.02
CA ILE A 101 4.77 1.40 10.03
C ILE A 101 4.89 0.78 8.63
N ARG A 102 3.76 0.48 7.98
CA ARG A 102 3.72 -0.06 6.62
C ARG A 102 4.38 0.89 5.62
N PHE A 103 4.13 2.19 5.72
CA PHE A 103 4.73 3.21 4.86
C PHE A 103 6.25 3.30 5.03
N GLY A 104 6.73 3.37 6.28
CA GLY A 104 8.17 3.44 6.58
C GLY A 104 8.92 2.19 6.11
N VAL A 105 8.36 1.00 6.34
CA VAL A 105 8.96 -0.26 5.91
C VAL A 105 8.89 -0.45 4.39
N ALA A 106 7.81 0.00 3.75
CA ALA A 106 7.73 0.00 2.28
C ALA A 106 8.80 0.91 1.67
N PHE A 107 9.02 2.11 2.24
CA PHE A 107 10.08 3.01 1.80
C PHE A 107 11.46 2.39 1.97
N LEU A 108 11.72 1.73 3.12
CA LEU A 108 12.97 1.01 3.38
C LEU A 108 13.17 -0.15 2.40
N SER A 109 12.12 -0.92 2.12
CA SER A 109 12.14 -2.01 1.14
C SER A 109 12.55 -1.51 -0.25
N ILE A 110 11.97 -0.37 -0.70
CA ILE A 110 12.34 0.27 -1.97
C ILE A 110 13.78 0.80 -1.92
N ALA A 111 14.19 1.44 -0.82
CA ALA A 111 15.56 1.92 -0.63
C ALA A 111 16.59 0.78 -0.71
N CYS A 112 16.22 -0.42 -0.25
CA CYS A 112 16.99 -1.65 -0.41
C CYS A 112 16.82 -2.31 -1.80
N GLY A 113 16.39 -1.59 -2.83
CA GLY A 113 16.24 -2.11 -4.19
C GLY A 113 15.01 -3.00 -4.40
N GLY A 114 13.98 -2.89 -3.55
CA GLY A 114 12.78 -3.72 -3.62
C GLY A 114 12.95 -5.12 -3.02
N LEU A 115 14.05 -5.38 -2.29
CA LEU A 115 14.33 -6.68 -1.66
C LEU A 115 13.19 -7.19 -0.78
N GLY A 116 12.44 -6.31 -0.11
CA GLY A 116 11.30 -6.71 0.71
C GLY A 116 10.09 -7.20 -0.10
N VAL A 117 10.01 -6.89 -1.40
CA VAL A 117 9.03 -7.49 -2.33
C VAL A 117 9.57 -8.83 -2.85
N PHE A 118 10.86 -8.89 -3.22
CA PHE A 118 11.49 -10.14 -3.66
C PHE A 118 11.52 -11.22 -2.55
N TRP A 119 11.48 -10.82 -1.28
CA TRP A 119 11.32 -11.74 -0.15
C TRP A 119 10.11 -12.67 -0.28
N MET A 120 9.07 -12.25 -1.01
CA MET A 120 7.89 -13.06 -1.33
C MET A 120 8.23 -14.35 -2.10
N LEU A 121 9.36 -14.40 -2.82
CA LEU A 121 9.85 -15.60 -3.51
C LEU A 121 10.36 -16.66 -2.53
N TRP A 122 10.86 -16.25 -1.36
CA TRP A 122 11.45 -17.13 -0.36
C TRP A 122 10.47 -17.49 0.75
N ASP A 123 9.57 -16.58 1.12
CA ASP A 123 8.58 -16.80 2.16
C ASP A 123 7.43 -17.70 1.67
N LYS A 124 7.24 -18.85 2.34
CA LYS A 124 6.18 -19.82 2.02
C LYS A 124 4.76 -19.23 2.13
N GLN A 125 4.60 -18.17 2.92
CA GLN A 125 3.33 -17.46 3.10
C GLN A 125 3.16 -16.28 2.12
N LYS A 126 4.13 -16.05 1.21
CA LYS A 126 4.15 -14.94 0.25
C LYS A 126 3.90 -13.58 0.91
N ARG A 127 4.54 -13.31 2.05
CA ARG A 127 4.43 -12.01 2.72
C ARG A 127 5.61 -11.13 2.34
N THR A 128 5.35 -9.83 2.23
CA THR A 128 6.41 -8.81 2.06
C THR A 128 6.86 -8.23 3.40
N TRP A 129 8.01 -7.54 3.44
CA TRP A 129 8.51 -6.92 4.68
C TRP A 129 7.49 -5.96 5.29
N GLN A 130 6.79 -5.19 4.45
CA GLN A 130 5.73 -4.29 4.87
C GLN A 130 4.52 -5.03 5.45
N ASP A 131 4.17 -6.23 4.96
CA ASP A 131 3.09 -7.06 5.50
C ASP A 131 3.48 -7.63 6.88
N ILE A 132 4.71 -8.13 7.00
CA ILE A 132 5.25 -8.71 8.24
C ILE A 132 5.32 -7.65 9.34
N ALA A 133 5.89 -6.48 9.03
CA ALA A 133 6.10 -5.42 10.01
C ALA A 133 4.79 -4.76 10.47
N SER A 134 3.82 -4.62 9.57
CA SER A 134 2.53 -4.00 9.90
C SER A 134 1.49 -4.98 10.45
N ARG A 135 1.82 -6.28 10.57
CA ARG A 135 0.86 -7.34 10.94
C ARG A 135 -0.42 -7.25 10.12
N THR A 136 -0.27 -7.05 8.82
CA THR A 136 -1.39 -7.01 7.87
C THR A 136 -1.16 -8.04 6.78
N GLN A 137 -2.24 -8.42 6.11
CA GLN A 137 -2.15 -9.23 4.92
C GLN A 137 -3.15 -8.77 3.87
N LEU A 138 -2.81 -9.08 2.63
CA LEU A 138 -3.64 -8.85 1.47
C LEU A 138 -4.45 -10.10 1.19
N VAL A 139 -5.76 -9.96 1.16
CA VAL A 139 -6.68 -11.06 0.89
C VAL A 139 -7.54 -10.75 -0.32
N HIS A 140 -7.83 -11.77 -1.11
CA HIS A 140 -8.87 -11.68 -2.12
C HIS A 140 -10.23 -11.72 -1.44
N PHE A 141 -11.12 -10.78 -1.76
CA PHE A 141 -12.52 -10.89 -1.38
C PHE A 141 -13.33 -11.45 -2.56
N PRO A 142 -14.22 -12.43 -2.33
CA PRO A 142 -15.03 -13.01 -3.38
C PRO A 142 -15.98 -11.97 -3.97
N LYS A 143 -16.23 -12.09 -5.28
CA LYS A 143 -17.24 -11.31 -5.99
C LYS A 143 -18.61 -11.86 -5.59
N ASN A 144 -19.39 -11.06 -4.86
CA ASN A 144 -20.82 -11.33 -4.65
C ASN A 144 -21.59 -11.17 -5.97
#